data_AF-A0A843D625-F1
#
_entry.id   AF-A0A843D625-F1
#
_cell.length_a   1.000
_cell.length_b   1.000
_cell.length_c   1.000
_cell.angle_alpha   90.00
_cell.angle_beta   90.00
_cell.angle_gamma   90.00
#
_symmetry.space_group_name_H-M   'P 1'
#
loop_
_entity.id
_entity.type
_entity.pdbx_description
1 polymer ?
#
loop_
_entity_poly.entity_id
_entity_poly.type
_entity_poly.pdbx_seq_one_letter_code
_entity_poly.pdbx_strand_id
1 'polypeptide(L)'
;MKTRAITKEELAEMFKIGATRKLEEHELFTMRAINNPERADIYAELRTYVDIEWRYYDMAQHYYAEDFDYFENGLNDDLLSMTKESELPPKLYAEYLREISPDQRVYEKITHGYLVTLKRNISKVKEGMK
;
A
#
# COMPACT_ATOMS: atom_id res chain seq x y z
N MET A 1 1.88 -8.07 -25.92
CA MET A 1 1.58 -6.62 -25.90
C MET A 1 2.81 -5.89 -25.43
N LYS A 2 3.32 -4.90 -26.17
CA LYS A 2 4.35 -3.98 -25.63
C LYS A 2 3.65 -3.13 -24.57
N THR A 3 4.00 -3.31 -23.31
CA THR A 3 3.47 -2.50 -22.21
C THR A 3 3.95 -1.07 -22.43
N ARG A 4 3.02 -0.13 -22.66
CA ARG A 4 3.33 1.29 -22.65
C ARG A 4 3.90 1.63 -21.26
N ALA A 5 4.96 2.44 -21.23
CA ALA A 5 5.49 2.95 -19.97
C ALA A 5 4.41 3.81 -19.27
N ILE A 6 4.18 3.54 -17.98
CA ILE A 6 3.23 4.28 -17.15
C ILE A 6 3.90 5.61 -16.78
N THR A 7 3.22 6.74 -16.99
CA THR A 7 3.77 8.06 -16.64
C THR A 7 3.69 8.31 -15.13
N LYS A 8 4.36 9.37 -14.65
CA LYS A 8 4.28 9.76 -13.23
C LYS A 8 2.87 10.17 -12.84
N GLU A 9 2.17 10.90 -13.70
CA GLU A 9 0.80 11.34 -13.49
C GLU A 9 -0.16 10.16 -13.42
N GLU A 10 0.03 9.16 -14.30
CA GLU A 10 -0.73 7.91 -14.25
C GLU A 10 -0.46 7.14 -12.94
N LEU A 11 0.80 7.08 -12.49
CA LEU A 11 1.13 6.46 -11.21
C LEU A 11 0.50 7.21 -10.03
N ALA A 12 0.57 8.54 -10.01
CA ALA A 12 -0.02 9.35 -8.95
C ALA A 12 -1.53 9.08 -8.82
N GLU A 13 -2.26 9.06 -9.94
CA GLU A 13 -3.70 8.76 -9.93
C GLU A 13 -3.97 7.30 -9.51
N MET A 14 -3.17 6.34 -9.97
CA MET A 14 -3.30 4.94 -9.53
C MET A 14 -3.09 4.78 -8.02
N PHE A 15 -2.12 5.49 -7.44
CA PHE A 15 -1.87 5.50 -6.00
C PHE A 15 -2.98 6.18 -5.23
N LYS A 16 -3.50 7.31 -5.72
CA LYS A 16 -4.66 7.99 -5.14
C LYS A 16 -5.88 7.09 -5.07
N ILE A 17 -6.24 6.46 -6.20
CA ILE A 17 -7.35 5.49 -6.25
C ILE A 17 -7.05 4.32 -5.29
N GLY A 18 -5.81 3.82 -5.29
CA GLY A 18 -5.40 2.75 -4.39
C GLY A 18 -5.52 3.10 -2.92
N ALA A 19 -5.16 4.32 -2.51
CA ALA A 19 -5.30 4.79 -1.12
C ALA A 19 -6.77 4.78 -0.69
N THR A 20 -7.68 5.28 -1.52
CA THR A 20 -9.13 5.19 -1.27
C THR A 20 -9.58 3.73 -1.14
N ARG A 21 -9.11 2.84 -2.02
CA ARG A 21 -9.44 1.41 -1.93
C ARG A 21 -8.92 0.77 -0.64
N LYS A 22 -7.75 1.16 -0.11
CA LYS A 22 -7.25 0.60 1.15
C LYS A 22 -8.21 0.86 2.31
N LEU A 23 -8.89 2.01 2.32
CA LEU A 23 -9.94 2.32 3.30
C LEU A 23 -11.17 1.41 3.13
N GLU A 24 -11.60 1.16 1.89
CA GLU A 24 -12.69 0.22 1.60
C GLU A 24 -12.31 -1.23 1.97
N GLU A 25 -11.06 -1.61 1.72
CA GLU A 25 -10.50 -2.92 2.06
C GLU A 25 -10.42 -3.12 3.58
N HIS A 26 -10.16 -2.07 4.36
CA HIS A 26 -10.22 -2.12 5.82
C HIS A 26 -11.62 -2.50 6.31
N GLU A 27 -12.67 -1.87 5.77
CA GLU A 27 -14.06 -2.22 6.09
C GLU A 27 -14.40 -3.65 5.65
N LEU A 28 -13.95 -4.04 4.45
CA LEU A 28 -14.11 -5.41 3.93
C LEU A 28 -13.51 -6.44 4.91
N PHE A 29 -12.27 -6.25 5.36
CA PHE A 29 -11.62 -7.21 6.26
C PHE A 29 -12.25 -7.22 7.66
N THR A 30 -12.75 -6.08 8.13
CA THR A 30 -13.54 -6.01 9.35
C THR A 30 -14.79 -6.89 9.25
N MET A 31 -15.55 -6.78 8.16
CA MET A 31 -16.74 -7.61 7.94
C MET A 31 -16.39 -9.08 7.71
N ARG A 32 -15.28 -9.38 7.02
CA ARG A 32 -14.81 -10.76 6.82
C ARG A 32 -14.48 -11.45 8.13
N ALA A 33 -13.82 -10.76 9.06
CA ALA A 33 -13.50 -11.27 10.39
C ALA A 33 -14.75 -11.62 11.20
N ILE A 34 -15.78 -10.77 11.12
CA ILE A 34 -17.07 -11.02 11.79
C ILE A 34 -17.79 -12.22 11.17
N ASN A 35 -17.80 -12.31 9.84
CA ASN A 35 -18.52 -13.36 9.13
C ASN A 35 -17.81 -14.72 9.12
N ASN A 36 -16.50 -14.75 9.38
CA ASN A 36 -15.67 -15.96 9.37
C ASN A 36 -14.74 -15.96 10.60
N PRO A 37 -15.29 -16.17 11.82
CA PRO A 37 -14.53 -16.05 13.07
C PRO A 37 -13.32 -16.99 13.15
N GLU A 38 -13.37 -18.14 12.46
CA GLU A 38 -12.28 -19.10 12.39
C GLU A 38 -11.05 -18.60 11.62
N ARG A 39 -11.20 -17.52 10.86
CA ARG A 39 -10.11 -16.84 10.14
C ARG A 39 -9.86 -15.42 10.67
N ALA A 40 -10.40 -15.07 11.84
CA ALA A 40 -10.34 -13.71 12.38
C ALA A 40 -8.90 -13.16 12.49
N ASP A 41 -7.94 -13.99 12.90
CA ASP A 41 -6.53 -13.59 13.01
C ASP A 41 -5.92 -13.19 11.67
N ILE A 42 -6.21 -13.95 10.61
CA ILE A 42 -5.75 -13.62 9.25
C ILE A 42 -6.33 -12.28 8.82
N TYR A 43 -7.63 -12.05 9.04
CA TYR A 43 -8.25 -10.79 8.67
C TYR A 43 -7.79 -9.61 9.52
N ALA A 44 -7.39 -9.83 10.78
CA ALA A 44 -6.77 -8.81 11.61
C ALA A 44 -5.37 -8.41 11.08
N GLU A 45 -4.58 -9.37 10.62
CA GLU A 45 -3.29 -9.09 9.96
C GLU A 45 -3.50 -8.34 8.64
N LEU A 46 -4.46 -8.76 7.82
CA LEU A 46 -4.80 -8.07 6.56
C LEU A 46 -5.30 -6.65 6.79
N ARG A 47 -6.09 -6.43 7.85
CA ARG A 47 -6.56 -5.10 8.24
C ARG A 47 -5.40 -4.20 8.65
N THR A 48 -4.51 -4.71 9.49
CA THR A 48 -3.29 -3.99 9.90
C THR A 48 -2.45 -3.63 8.68
N TYR A 49 -2.30 -4.55 7.72
CA TYR A 49 -1.60 -4.26 6.48
C TYR A 49 -2.22 -3.09 5.70
N VAL A 50 -3.53 -3.09 5.47
CA VAL A 50 -4.17 -2.01 4.71
C VAL A 50 -4.20 -0.67 5.45
N ASP A 51 -4.24 -0.69 6.79
CA ASP A 51 -4.13 0.50 7.65
C ASP A 51 -2.78 1.20 7.53
N ILE A 52 -1.72 0.45 7.22
CA ILE A 52 -0.39 1.02 7.01
C ILE A 52 -0.18 1.35 5.54
N GLU A 53 -0.62 0.47 4.63
CA GLU A 53 -0.47 0.67 3.19
C GLU A 53 -1.22 1.90 2.67
N TRP A 54 -2.36 2.28 3.24
CA TRP A 54 -3.05 3.49 2.77
C TRP A 54 -2.15 4.72 2.89
N ARG A 55 -1.38 4.84 3.98
CA ARG A 55 -0.43 5.95 4.21
C ARG A 55 0.72 5.90 3.21
N TYR A 56 1.20 4.69 2.90
CA TYR A 56 2.21 4.52 1.86
C TYR A 56 1.71 4.88 0.46
N TYR A 57 0.46 4.55 0.14
CA TYR A 57 -0.16 4.91 -1.12
C TYR A 57 -0.42 6.41 -1.19
N ASP A 58 -0.85 7.02 -0.09
CA ASP A 58 -1.01 8.47 0.05
C ASP A 58 0.34 9.19 -0.16
N MET A 59 1.39 8.76 0.53
CA MET A 59 2.75 9.26 0.34
C MET A 59 3.23 9.08 -1.12
N ALA A 60 2.95 7.92 -1.73
CA ALA A 60 3.36 7.65 -3.10
C ALA A 60 2.63 8.52 -4.12
N GLN A 61 1.34 8.83 -3.94
CA GLN A 61 0.65 9.75 -4.86
C GLN A 61 1.31 11.13 -4.87
N HIS A 62 1.65 11.68 -3.71
CA HIS A 62 2.29 13.00 -3.61
C HIS A 62 3.71 12.97 -4.17
N TYR A 63 4.46 11.88 -3.94
CA TYR A 63 5.79 11.69 -4.53
C TYR A 63 5.75 11.71 -6.07
N TYR A 64 4.81 10.99 -6.68
CA TYR A 64 4.68 10.94 -8.13
C TYR A 64 4.03 12.20 -8.73
N ALA A 65 3.21 12.91 -7.95
CA ALA A 65 2.65 14.21 -8.32
C ALA A 65 3.64 15.38 -8.14
N GLU A 66 4.85 15.12 -7.61
CA GLU A 66 5.88 16.12 -7.30
C GLU A 66 5.42 17.19 -6.29
N ASP A 67 4.47 16.82 -5.42
CA ASP A 67 3.96 17.65 -4.34
C ASP A 67 4.81 17.45 -3.08
N PHE A 68 5.95 18.13 -3.03
CA PHE A 68 6.92 17.96 -1.93
C PHE A 68 6.52 18.68 -0.64
N ASP A 69 5.67 19.70 -0.71
CA ASP A 69 5.17 20.44 0.45
C ASP A 69 4.35 19.55 1.38
N TYR A 70 3.66 18.55 0.82
CA TYR A 70 2.91 17.54 1.58
C TYR A 70 3.78 16.82 2.63
N PHE A 71 5.08 16.62 2.38
CA PHE A 71 5.95 15.85 3.28
C PHE A 71 6.38 16.64 4.52
N GLU A 72 6.08 17.94 4.61
CA GLU A 72 6.44 18.78 5.76
C GLU A 72 5.41 18.75 6.90
N ASN A 73 4.26 18.08 6.72
CA ASN A 73 3.15 18.08 7.67
C ASN A 73 3.31 17.11 8.86
N GLY A 74 4.38 16.30 8.89
CA GLY A 74 4.66 15.32 9.94
C GLY A 74 3.77 14.07 9.95
N LEU A 75 2.83 13.95 9.01
CA LEU A 75 1.86 12.84 8.96
C LEU A 75 2.54 11.48 8.76
N ASN A 76 3.71 11.45 8.11
CA ASN A 76 4.40 10.23 7.69
C ASN A 76 5.76 10.02 8.39
N ASP A 77 6.02 10.74 9.48
CA ASP A 77 7.32 10.70 10.18
C ASP A 77 7.66 9.32 10.77
N ASP A 78 6.64 8.63 11.29
CA ASP A 78 6.73 7.27 11.83
C ASP A 78 6.60 6.19 10.75
N LEU A 79 6.16 6.52 9.54
CA LEU A 79 5.80 5.54 8.51
C LEU A 79 6.96 4.60 8.18
N LEU A 80 8.19 5.11 8.14
CA LEU A 80 9.37 4.30 7.91
C LEU A 80 9.65 3.27 9.02
N SER A 81 9.27 3.57 10.27
CA SER A 81 9.36 2.61 11.37
C SER A 81 8.36 1.46 11.22
N MET A 82 7.25 1.72 10.53
CA MET A 82 6.15 0.78 10.26
C MET A 82 6.34 -0.04 8.97
N THR A 83 7.49 0.11 8.30
CA THR A 83 7.75 -0.57 7.02
C THR A 83 7.65 -2.08 7.16
N LYS A 84 8.19 -2.65 8.24
CA LYS A 84 8.20 -4.11 8.43
C LYS A 84 6.78 -4.65 8.63
N GLU A 85 5.95 -3.90 9.32
CA GLU A 85 4.54 -4.22 9.58
C GLU A 85 3.70 -4.16 8.29
N SER A 86 4.10 -3.30 7.34
CA SER A 86 3.50 -3.25 6.00
C SER A 86 3.97 -4.34 5.04
N GLU A 87 4.99 -5.14 5.39
CA GLU A 87 5.51 -6.21 4.54
C GLU A 87 4.84 -7.55 4.87
N LEU A 88 3.72 -7.83 4.21
CA LEU A 88 3.07 -9.13 4.36
C LEU A 88 3.98 -10.28 3.88
N PRO A 89 4.04 -11.40 4.61
CA PRO A 89 4.62 -12.64 4.10
C PRO A 89 3.96 -13.05 2.78
N PRO A 90 4.69 -13.68 1.84
CA PRO A 90 4.15 -14.01 0.51
C PRO A 90 2.83 -14.79 0.52
N LYS A 91 2.65 -15.67 1.51
CA LYS A 91 1.39 -16.42 1.68
C LYS A 91 0.23 -15.50 2.05
N LEU A 92 0.44 -14.56 2.97
CA LEU A 92 -0.57 -13.61 3.43
C LEU A 92 -0.90 -12.58 2.35
N TYR A 93 0.09 -12.13 1.58
CA TYR A 93 -0.15 -11.28 0.42
C TYR A 93 -0.98 -12.02 -0.65
N ALA A 94 -0.77 -13.32 -0.83
CA ALA A 94 -1.61 -14.13 -1.72
C ALA A 94 -3.05 -14.30 -1.18
N GLU A 95 -3.24 -14.36 0.14
CA GLU A 95 -4.58 -14.33 0.75
C GLU A 95 -5.26 -12.97 0.53
N TYR A 96 -4.56 -11.88 0.82
CA TYR A 96 -5.00 -10.51 0.53
C TYR A 96 -5.52 -10.37 -0.90
N LEU A 97 -4.71 -10.77 -1.89
CA LEU A 97 -5.09 -10.71 -3.29
C LEU A 97 -6.31 -11.57 -3.62
N ARG A 98 -6.59 -12.67 -2.89
CA ARG A 98 -7.77 -13.51 -3.13
C ARG A 98 -9.06 -12.88 -2.61
N GLU A 99 -8.98 -11.99 -1.63
CA GLU A 99 -10.14 -11.35 -1.02
C GLU A 99 -10.64 -10.13 -1.81
N ILE A 100 -9.76 -9.44 -2.54
CA ILE A 100 -10.12 -8.29 -3.38
C ILE A 100 -10.58 -8.71 -4.80
N SER A 101 -11.26 -7.82 -5.52
CA SER A 101 -11.83 -8.14 -6.84
C SER A 101 -10.74 -8.38 -7.90
N PRO A 102 -10.98 -9.23 -8.93
CA PRO A 102 -9.98 -9.52 -9.97
C PRO A 102 -9.37 -8.28 -10.63
N ASP A 103 -10.18 -7.26 -10.90
CA ASP A 103 -9.71 -6.01 -11.50
C ASP A 103 -8.81 -5.23 -10.54
N GLN A 104 -9.21 -5.14 -9.26
CA GLN A 104 -8.40 -4.52 -8.21
C GLN A 104 -7.05 -5.20 -8.05
N ARG A 105 -6.98 -6.54 -8.17
CA ARG A 105 -5.70 -7.28 -8.12
C ARG A 105 -4.71 -6.84 -9.18
N VAL A 106 -5.18 -6.49 -10.38
CA VAL A 106 -4.29 -6.04 -11.46
C VAL A 106 -3.65 -4.72 -11.09
N TYR A 107 -4.47 -3.75 -10.67
CA TYR A 107 -3.99 -2.44 -10.23
C TYR A 107 -3.07 -2.55 -9.02
N GLU A 108 -3.48 -3.33 -8.03
CA GLU A 108 -2.73 -3.55 -6.80
C GLU A 108 -1.34 -4.13 -7.05
N LYS A 109 -1.22 -5.12 -7.95
CA LYS A 109 0.10 -5.66 -8.31
C LYS A 109 1.01 -4.62 -8.95
N ILE A 110 0.45 -3.71 -9.74
CA ILE A 110 1.23 -2.63 -10.37
C ILE A 110 1.68 -1.65 -9.29
N THR A 111 0.75 -1.07 -8.52
CA THR A 111 1.07 -0.07 -7.49
C THR A 111 1.99 -0.63 -6.42
N HIS A 112 1.76 -1.86 -5.95
CA HIS A 112 2.63 -2.51 -4.97
C HIS A 112 4.06 -2.69 -5.49
N GLY A 113 4.26 -3.04 -6.78
CA GLY A 113 5.59 -3.16 -7.37
C GLY A 113 6.37 -1.84 -7.39
N TYR A 114 5.69 -0.74 -7.72
CA TYR A 114 6.28 0.61 -7.63
C TYR A 114 6.54 1.02 -6.19
N LEU A 115 5.62 0.71 -5.28
CA LEU A 115 5.75 1.04 -3.86
C LEU A 115 6.93 0.32 -3.21
N VAL A 116 7.15 -0.96 -3.48
CA VAL A 116 8.31 -1.72 -3.00
C VAL A 116 9.61 -1.04 -3.43
N THR A 117 9.67 -0.54 -4.67
CA THR A 117 10.84 0.20 -5.17
C THR A 117 11.02 1.52 -4.42
N LEU A 118 9.93 2.26 -4.18
CA LEU A 118 9.95 3.50 -3.43
C LEU A 118 10.41 3.30 -1.98
N LYS A 119 9.82 2.34 -1.26
CA LYS A 119 10.20 1.97 0.12
C LYS A 119 11.70 1.62 0.21
N ARG A 120 12.20 0.83 -0.74
CA ARG A 120 13.63 0.48 -0.80
C ARG A 120 14.52 1.70 -1.00
N ASN A 121 14.11 2.66 -1.82
CA ASN A 121 14.88 3.88 -2.04
C ASN A 121 14.89 4.77 -0.79
N ILE A 122 13.75 4.92 -0.11
CA ILE A 122 13.64 5.67 1.15
C ILE A 122 14.56 5.06 2.22
N SER A 123 14.55 3.73 2.38
CA SER A 123 15.42 3.04 3.35
C SER A 123 16.89 3.27 3.08
N LYS A 124 17.33 3.22 1.81
CA LYS A 124 18.73 3.49 1.43
C LYS A 124 19.17 4.90 1.78
N VAL A 125 18.32 5.90 1.53
CA VAL A 125 18.63 7.30 1.87
C VAL A 125 18.85 7.44 3.37
N LYS A 126 17.97 6.85 4.20
CA LYS A 126 18.13 6.87 5.66
C LYS A 126 19.41 6.17 6.14
N GLU A 127 19.79 5.06 5.53
CA GLU A 127 21.02 4.34 5.87
C GLU A 127 22.28 5.11 5.50
N GLY A 128 22.28 5.82 4.36
CA GLY A 128 23.39 6.67 3.92
C GLY A 128 23.55 7.99 4.67
N MET A 129 22.54 8.39 5.47
CA MET A 129 22.59 9.56 6.36
C MET A 129 23.15 9.25 7.76
N LYS A 130 23.48 7.98 8.04
CA LYS A 130 24.15 7.54 9.27
C LYS A 130 25.66 7.47 9.06
#